data_AF-A0AA37LEY0-F1
#
_entry.id   AF-A0AA37LEY0-F1
#
_cell.length_a   1.000
_cell.length_b   1.000
_cell.length_c   1.000
_cell.angle_alpha   90.00
_cell.angle_beta   90.00
_cell.angle_gamma   90.00
#
_symmetry.space_group_name_H-M   'P 1'
#
loop_
_entity.id
_entity.type
_entity.pdbx_description
1 polymer ?
#
loop_
_entity_poly.entity_id
_entity_poly.type
_entity_poly.pdbx_seq_one_letter_code
_entity_poly.pdbx_strand_id
1 'polypeptide(L)'
;MPDRQIQLVRLAHVFYKHKNIDAARKFYDDFGFFELERKGHRTYYRGYGTEPFVICAEEAAEDEFGGPAFVVESLEDLEQASKTLPSATEIYDLKDVPGGGKCVTFKDPVDGWSFHLVHGQTPVERRDPGFPNLKFNFPTEKHREVNQKQRFTKRPAPVHKMGHFGVCLTNFDKAYEFYTKNFNLYPSELVHDPENKDKKVTVFFRLARGKEYVDHHCFFFFEGPKFHVHHSSFETHDFDAQVLGHDWLRHQGHKNCWGVGRHIMGSQIFDYW
;
A
#
# COMPACT_ATOMS: atom_id res chain seq x y z
N MET A 1 -10.46 18.57 23.24
CA MET A 1 -9.21 19.02 22.58
C MET A 1 -9.64 19.68 21.29
N PRO A 2 -9.09 20.84 20.89
CA PRO A 2 -9.48 21.44 19.61
C PRO A 2 -9.12 20.48 18.46
N ASP A 3 -9.84 20.63 17.35
CA ASP A 3 -9.85 19.85 16.12
C ASP A 3 -8.46 19.67 15.46
N ARG A 4 -7.55 18.93 16.08
CA ARG A 4 -6.29 18.54 15.41
C ARG A 4 -6.54 17.31 14.55
N GLN A 5 -5.93 17.27 13.38
CA GLN A 5 -5.89 16.06 12.56
C GLN A 5 -5.11 14.94 13.29
N ILE A 6 -5.57 13.71 13.14
CA ILE A 6 -4.83 12.49 13.47
C ILE A 6 -3.60 12.44 12.57
N GLN A 7 -2.42 12.26 13.18
CA GLN A 7 -1.16 12.29 12.45
C GLN A 7 -0.81 10.89 11.95
N LEU A 8 -0.98 10.66 10.65
CA LEU A 8 -0.48 9.46 10.00
C LEU A 8 1.01 9.63 9.70
N VAL A 9 1.76 8.53 9.85
CA VAL A 9 3.22 8.46 9.65
C VAL A 9 3.55 7.75 8.34
N ARG A 10 2.92 6.59 8.11
CA ARG A 10 3.10 5.79 6.90
C ARG A 10 1.97 4.79 6.75
N LEU A 11 1.76 4.34 5.52
CA LEU A 11 0.97 3.15 5.24
C LEU A 11 1.72 1.91 5.76
N ALA A 12 1.03 1.05 6.50
CA ALA A 12 1.64 -0.07 7.21
C ALA A 12 1.49 -1.38 6.44
N HIS A 13 0.24 -1.79 6.20
CA HIS A 13 -0.12 -3.06 5.61
C HIS A 13 -1.57 -3.05 5.13
N VAL A 14 -1.97 -4.09 4.41
CA VAL A 14 -3.36 -4.33 3.98
C VAL A 14 -3.84 -5.72 4.35
N PHE A 15 -5.14 -5.82 4.61
CA PHE A 15 -5.85 -7.06 4.87
C PHE A 15 -6.66 -7.45 3.64
N TYR A 16 -6.50 -8.69 3.22
CA TYR A 16 -7.33 -9.31 2.19
C TYR A 16 -7.88 -10.63 2.69
N LYS A 17 -9.17 -10.83 2.50
CA LYS A 17 -9.82 -12.12 2.71
C LYS A 17 -9.97 -12.83 1.37
N HIS A 18 -9.72 -14.13 1.38
CA HIS A 18 -9.73 -14.96 0.18
C HIS A 18 -10.56 -16.21 0.41
N LYS A 19 -11.48 -16.46 -0.52
CA LYS A 19 -12.22 -17.72 -0.64
C LYS A 19 -11.30 -18.88 -1.01
N ASN A 20 -10.27 -18.60 -1.82
CA ASN A 20 -9.22 -19.56 -2.16
C ASN A 20 -7.87 -19.04 -1.66
N ILE A 21 -7.60 -19.24 -0.37
CA ILE A 21 -6.39 -18.76 0.28
C ILE A 21 -5.12 -19.37 -0.33
N ASP A 22 -5.16 -20.60 -0.84
CA ASP A 22 -3.97 -21.25 -1.41
C ASP A 22 -3.59 -20.67 -2.77
N ALA A 23 -4.58 -20.29 -3.60
CA ALA A 23 -4.32 -19.54 -4.82
C ALA A 23 -3.72 -18.15 -4.50
N ALA A 24 -4.24 -17.47 -3.47
CA ALA A 24 -3.70 -16.19 -3.03
C ALA A 24 -2.26 -16.31 -2.50
N ARG A 25 -1.97 -17.34 -1.69
CA ARG A 25 -0.61 -17.62 -1.19
C ARG A 25 0.37 -17.83 -2.32
N LYS A 26 0.01 -18.67 -3.31
CA LYS A 26 0.85 -18.89 -4.51
C LYS A 26 1.09 -17.57 -5.24
N PHE A 27 0.07 -16.75 -5.42
CA PHE A 27 0.21 -15.43 -6.04
C PHE A 27 1.17 -14.54 -5.24
N TYR A 28 1.05 -14.47 -3.92
CA TYR A 28 1.94 -13.64 -3.09
C TYR A 28 3.40 -14.11 -3.13
N ASP A 29 3.63 -15.43 -3.12
CA ASP A 29 4.97 -16.00 -3.26
C ASP A 29 5.59 -15.65 -4.63
N ASP A 30 4.80 -15.79 -5.71
CA ASP A 30 5.23 -15.48 -7.07
C ASP A 30 5.38 -13.97 -7.33
N PHE A 31 4.60 -13.14 -6.63
CA PHE A 31 4.67 -11.68 -6.71
C PHE A 31 5.98 -11.15 -6.12
N GLY A 32 6.53 -11.83 -5.11
CA GLY A 32 7.81 -11.49 -4.48
C GLY A 32 7.70 -11.02 -3.04
N PHE A 33 6.60 -11.37 -2.35
CA PHE A 33 6.53 -11.23 -0.91
C PHE A 33 7.30 -12.35 -0.20
N PHE A 34 7.74 -12.07 1.03
CA PHE A 34 8.28 -13.11 1.91
C PHE A 34 7.20 -13.54 2.90
N GLU A 35 6.79 -14.81 2.86
CA GLU A 35 5.98 -15.39 3.93
C GLU A 35 6.76 -15.29 5.25
N LEU A 36 6.11 -14.72 6.27
CA LEU A 36 6.68 -14.56 7.61
C LEU A 36 6.21 -15.69 8.52
N GLU A 37 4.90 -15.83 8.66
CA GLU A 37 4.26 -16.87 9.46
C GLU A 37 2.81 -17.12 9.03
N ARG A 38 2.31 -18.32 9.36
CA ARG A 38 0.90 -18.68 9.28
C ARG A 38 0.36 -18.84 10.70
N LYS A 39 -0.77 -18.23 10.99
CA LYS A 39 -1.39 -18.26 12.31
C LYS A 39 -2.91 -18.31 12.21
N GLY A 40 -3.48 -19.44 12.65
CA GLY A 40 -4.90 -19.72 12.42
C GLY A 40 -5.23 -19.64 10.93
N HIS A 41 -6.24 -18.85 10.58
CA HIS A 41 -6.68 -18.62 9.20
C HIS A 41 -5.87 -17.54 8.46
N ARG A 42 -4.84 -16.96 9.08
CA ARG A 42 -4.07 -15.84 8.52
C ARG A 42 -2.68 -16.26 8.08
N THR A 43 -2.22 -15.66 7.00
CA THR A 43 -0.84 -15.74 6.50
C THR A 43 -0.30 -14.31 6.40
N TYR A 44 0.83 -14.06 7.05
CA TYR A 44 1.47 -12.75 7.07
C TYR A 44 2.65 -12.73 6.11
N TYR A 45 2.69 -11.69 5.28
CA TYR A 45 3.71 -11.48 4.27
C TYR A 45 4.40 -10.14 4.51
N ARG A 46 5.73 -10.12 4.38
CA ARG A 46 6.54 -8.92 4.51
C ARG A 46 7.35 -8.64 3.25
N GLY A 47 7.77 -7.39 3.10
CA GLY A 47 8.84 -7.04 2.17
C GLY A 47 10.23 -7.18 2.79
N TYR A 48 11.24 -6.76 2.04
CA TYR A 48 12.63 -6.71 2.51
C TYR A 48 12.94 -5.47 3.36
N GLY A 49 12.01 -4.51 3.49
CA GLY A 49 12.09 -3.36 4.39
C GLY A 49 12.04 -3.72 5.87
N THR A 50 11.76 -2.71 6.72
CA THR A 50 11.75 -2.86 8.19
C THR A 50 10.34 -3.05 8.76
N GLU A 51 9.33 -2.99 7.91
CA GLU A 51 7.94 -3.23 8.25
C GLU A 51 7.75 -4.69 8.71
N PRO A 52 7.01 -4.93 9.81
CA PRO A 52 6.81 -6.28 10.33
C PRO A 52 6.13 -7.19 9.31
N PHE A 53 5.13 -6.65 8.61
CA PHE A 53 4.44 -7.25 7.47
C PHE A 53 3.80 -6.13 6.63
N VAL A 54 3.41 -6.46 5.40
CA VAL A 54 2.75 -5.56 4.45
C VAL A 54 1.43 -6.13 3.92
N ILE A 55 1.23 -7.46 4.00
CA ILE A 55 -0.05 -8.13 3.70
C ILE A 55 -0.41 -9.09 4.82
N CYS A 56 -1.66 -9.06 5.24
CA CYS A 56 -2.30 -10.14 5.96
C CYS A 56 -3.37 -10.77 5.06
N ALA A 57 -3.14 -12.01 4.65
CA ALA A 57 -4.07 -12.79 3.85
C ALA A 57 -4.86 -13.73 4.78
N GLU A 58 -6.18 -13.61 4.79
CA GLU A 58 -7.07 -14.38 5.66
C GLU A 58 -7.95 -15.31 4.82
N GLU A 59 -8.03 -16.58 5.20
CA GLU A 59 -9.02 -17.51 4.64
C GLU A 59 -10.42 -17.13 5.09
N ALA A 60 -11.36 -17.01 4.15
CA ALA A 60 -12.74 -16.66 4.44
C ALA A 60 -13.72 -17.34 3.47
N ALA A 61 -15.02 -17.20 3.72
CA ALA A 61 -16.05 -17.75 2.83
C ALA A 61 -16.14 -17.00 1.49
N GLU A 62 -15.80 -15.72 1.47
CA GLU A 62 -15.89 -14.84 0.30
C GLU A 62 -14.67 -13.91 0.23
N ASP A 63 -14.34 -13.45 -0.98
CA ASP A 63 -13.27 -12.48 -1.19
C ASP A 63 -13.70 -11.10 -0.67
N GLU A 64 -12.86 -10.47 0.14
CA GLU A 64 -13.17 -9.17 0.75
C GLU A 64 -11.91 -8.33 0.92
N PHE A 65 -12.01 -7.02 0.65
CA PHE A 65 -10.99 -6.08 1.07
C PHE A 65 -11.16 -5.78 2.56
N GLY A 66 -10.26 -6.32 3.38
CA GLY A 66 -10.27 -6.16 4.82
C GLY A 66 -9.81 -4.78 5.29
N GLY A 67 -9.23 -3.97 4.41
CA GLY A 67 -8.83 -2.59 4.69
C GLY A 67 -7.32 -2.38 4.78
N PRO A 68 -6.86 -1.12 4.68
CA PRO A 68 -5.49 -0.70 4.94
C PRO A 68 -5.29 -0.42 6.44
N ALA A 69 -4.04 -0.45 6.86
CA ALA A 69 -3.61 0.06 8.15
C ALA A 69 -2.59 1.18 7.98
N PHE A 70 -2.76 2.29 8.70
CA PHE A 70 -1.76 3.34 8.83
C PHE A 70 -1.15 3.36 10.21
N VAL A 71 0.17 3.57 10.26
CA VAL A 71 0.84 3.93 11.52
C VAL A 71 0.46 5.36 11.88
N VAL A 72 0.00 5.58 13.11
CA VAL A 72 -0.21 6.91 13.69
C VAL A 72 0.99 7.33 14.55
N GLU A 73 1.17 8.63 14.74
CA GLU A 73 2.32 9.21 15.43
C GLU A 73 2.35 8.81 16.91
N SER A 74 1.18 8.75 17.55
CA SER A 74 1.12 8.55 19.00
C SER A 74 -0.07 7.71 19.47
N LEU A 75 -0.05 7.34 20.76
CA LEU A 75 -1.20 6.66 21.37
C LEU A 75 -2.41 7.61 21.49
N GLU A 76 -2.18 8.90 21.69
CA GLU A 76 -3.21 9.93 21.73
C GLU A 76 -3.95 10.06 20.40
N ASP A 77 -3.30 9.77 19.27
CA ASP A 77 -3.97 9.67 17.97
C ASP A 77 -4.96 8.51 17.92
N LEU A 78 -4.62 7.34 18.50
CA LEU A 78 -5.57 6.23 18.62
C LEU A 78 -6.72 6.57 19.56
N GLU A 79 -6.44 7.23 20.69
CA GLU A 79 -7.48 7.65 21.64
C GLU A 79 -8.43 8.69 21.06
N GLN A 80 -7.91 9.59 20.23
CA GLN A 80 -8.74 10.53 19.48
C GLN A 80 -9.59 9.74 18.47
N ALA A 81 -8.96 8.87 17.69
CA ALA A 81 -9.64 8.07 16.68
C ALA A 81 -10.81 7.25 17.24
N SER A 82 -10.60 6.56 18.37
CA SER A 82 -11.64 5.73 18.99
C SER A 82 -12.86 6.54 19.46
N LYS A 83 -12.67 7.82 19.78
CA LYS A 83 -13.73 8.72 20.28
C LYS A 83 -14.43 9.49 19.17
N THR A 84 -13.74 9.80 18.07
CA THR A 84 -14.23 10.78 17.07
C THR A 84 -14.55 10.17 15.71
N LEU A 85 -14.00 9.00 15.37
CA LEU A 85 -14.22 8.39 14.06
C LEU A 85 -15.48 7.51 14.03
N PRO A 86 -16.15 7.41 12.87
CA PRO A 86 -17.40 6.66 12.72
C PRO A 86 -17.21 5.16 12.94
N SER A 87 -18.07 4.58 13.78
CA SER A 87 -18.03 3.16 14.11
C SER A 87 -16.64 2.67 14.54
N ALA A 88 -15.88 3.54 15.22
CA ALA A 88 -14.56 3.21 15.71
C ALA A 88 -14.66 2.21 16.87
N THR A 89 -13.77 1.24 16.88
CA THR A 89 -13.57 0.35 18.02
C THR A 89 -12.90 1.11 19.16
N GLU A 90 -13.03 0.58 20.38
CA GLU A 90 -12.05 0.88 21.42
C GLU A 90 -10.63 0.48 20.98
N ILE A 91 -9.62 1.03 21.65
CA ILE A 91 -8.23 0.63 21.42
C ILE A 91 -8.06 -0.83 21.86
N TYR A 92 -7.57 -1.67 20.97
CA TYR A 92 -7.26 -3.07 21.27
C TYR A 92 -5.81 -3.42 20.97
N ASP A 93 -5.28 -4.41 21.70
CA ASP A 93 -3.94 -4.92 21.46
C ASP A 93 -3.93 -5.84 20.24
N LEU A 94 -2.95 -5.65 19.36
CA LEU A 94 -2.65 -6.55 18.24
C LEU A 94 -1.88 -7.77 18.76
N LYS A 95 -2.50 -8.48 19.70
CA LYS A 95 -1.99 -9.77 20.19
C LYS A 95 -1.91 -10.70 19.00
N ASP A 96 -0.83 -11.47 18.94
CA ASP A 96 -0.64 -12.49 17.92
C ASP A 96 -0.47 -11.99 16.47
N VAL A 97 -0.35 -10.68 16.25
CA VAL A 97 -0.02 -10.10 14.94
C VAL A 97 1.48 -9.75 14.90
N PRO A 98 2.22 -10.06 13.82
CA PRO A 98 3.62 -9.69 13.71
C PRO A 98 3.90 -8.20 13.96
N GLY A 99 4.88 -7.92 14.79
CA GLY A 99 5.22 -6.57 15.25
C GLY A 99 4.34 -6.06 16.40
N GLY A 100 3.19 -6.69 16.69
CA GLY A 100 2.31 -6.31 17.79
C GLY A 100 1.83 -4.86 17.69
N GLY A 101 1.71 -4.20 18.84
CA GLY A 101 1.23 -2.83 18.96
C GLY A 101 -0.25 -2.74 19.35
N LYS A 102 -0.83 -1.56 19.19
CA LYS A 102 -2.24 -1.25 19.47
C LYS A 102 -2.93 -0.80 18.20
N CYS A 103 -4.24 -1.03 18.12
CA CYS A 103 -5.03 -0.68 16.95
C CYS A 103 -6.38 -0.06 17.34
N VAL A 104 -6.86 0.83 16.47
CA VAL A 104 -8.26 1.24 16.36
C VAL A 104 -8.71 0.95 14.94
N THR A 105 -9.90 0.38 14.79
CA THR A 105 -10.53 0.17 13.48
C THR A 105 -11.77 1.03 13.40
N PHE A 106 -11.96 1.75 12.30
CA PHE A 106 -13.19 2.49 12.03
C PHE A 106 -13.76 2.07 10.67
N LYS A 107 -15.00 2.47 10.40
CA LYS A 107 -15.64 2.23 9.09
C LYS A 107 -15.63 3.50 8.28
N ASP A 108 -15.20 3.40 7.03
CA ASP A 108 -15.34 4.50 6.07
C ASP A 108 -16.79 5.02 6.06
N PRO A 109 -17.00 6.34 6.16
CA PRO A 109 -18.34 6.91 6.34
C PRO A 109 -19.21 6.87 5.07
N VAL A 110 -18.64 6.57 3.91
CA VAL A 110 -19.36 6.56 2.63
C VAL A 110 -19.82 5.15 2.29
N ASP A 111 -18.89 4.21 2.30
CA ASP A 111 -19.09 2.86 1.78
C ASP A 111 -18.91 1.76 2.85
N GLY A 112 -18.55 2.10 4.09
CA GLY A 112 -18.58 1.18 5.23
C GLY A 112 -17.47 0.11 5.27
N TRP A 113 -16.43 0.25 4.44
CA TRP A 113 -15.24 -0.62 4.48
C TRP A 113 -14.36 -0.30 5.69
N SER A 114 -13.53 -1.25 6.11
CA SER A 114 -12.69 -1.10 7.31
C SER A 114 -11.43 -0.28 7.03
N PHE A 115 -11.05 0.57 7.98
CA PHE A 115 -9.76 1.27 7.98
C PHE A 115 -9.12 1.14 9.36
N HIS A 116 -7.84 0.79 9.39
CA HIS A 116 -7.12 0.52 10.63
C HIS A 116 -6.07 1.61 10.91
N LEU A 117 -5.94 1.97 12.18
CA LEU A 117 -4.91 2.84 12.70
C LEU A 117 -4.11 2.06 13.72
N VAL A 118 -2.77 2.06 13.60
CA VAL A 118 -1.88 1.25 14.44
C VAL A 118 -0.78 2.10 15.07
N HIS A 119 -0.40 1.76 16.29
CA HIS A 119 0.70 2.44 17.00
C HIS A 119 1.54 1.42 17.77
N GLY A 120 2.85 1.67 17.86
CA GLY A 120 3.77 0.83 18.65
C GLY A 120 4.10 -0.53 18.03
N GLN A 121 4.05 -0.67 16.70
CA GLN A 121 4.54 -1.89 16.05
C GLN A 121 6.06 -1.97 16.15
N THR A 122 6.60 -3.13 16.52
CA THR A 122 8.04 -3.40 16.61
C THR A 122 8.61 -3.68 15.21
N PRO A 123 9.51 -2.84 14.67
CA PRO A 123 10.15 -3.08 13.39
C PRO A 123 10.98 -4.36 13.39
N VAL A 124 11.31 -4.82 12.19
CA VAL A 124 12.13 -6.02 11.96
C VAL A 124 13.37 -5.65 11.16
N GLU A 125 14.44 -6.44 11.32
CA GLU A 125 15.66 -6.25 10.54
C GLU A 125 15.39 -6.29 9.03
N ARG A 126 16.07 -5.40 8.30
CA ARG A 126 16.00 -5.32 6.84
C ARG A 126 16.60 -6.59 6.24
N ARG A 127 15.97 -7.13 5.20
CA ARG A 127 16.53 -8.24 4.41
C ARG A 127 17.33 -7.67 3.24
N ASP A 128 18.46 -8.30 2.90
CA ASP A 128 19.15 -8.02 1.65
C ASP A 128 18.67 -9.01 0.57
N PRO A 129 17.86 -8.55 -0.40
CA PRO A 129 17.48 -9.38 -1.54
C PRO A 129 18.63 -9.62 -2.53
N GLY A 130 19.81 -9.01 -2.35
CA GLY A 130 20.97 -9.17 -3.22
C GLY A 130 20.85 -8.42 -4.55
N PHE A 131 20.25 -7.22 -4.55
CA PHE A 131 20.19 -6.40 -5.75
C PHE A 131 21.52 -5.67 -6.01
N PRO A 132 21.99 -5.62 -7.27
CA PRO A 132 23.20 -4.86 -7.60
C PRO A 132 22.93 -3.35 -7.58
N ASN A 133 23.96 -2.57 -7.26
CA ASN A 133 23.97 -1.14 -7.53
C ASN A 133 24.31 -0.91 -9.01
N LEU A 134 23.31 -0.53 -9.81
CA LEU A 134 23.47 -0.39 -11.25
C LEU A 134 24.20 0.90 -11.62
N LYS A 135 25.21 0.77 -12.48
CA LYS A 135 25.83 1.86 -13.25
C LYS A 135 25.26 1.84 -14.65
N PHE A 136 24.31 2.72 -14.96
CA PHE A 136 23.70 2.78 -16.29
C PHE A 136 24.69 3.33 -17.32
N ASN A 137 24.52 2.96 -18.59
CA ASN A 137 25.17 3.67 -19.69
C ASN A 137 24.08 4.37 -20.49
N PHE A 138 24.30 5.62 -20.85
CA PHE A 138 23.47 6.38 -21.77
C PHE A 138 24.05 6.31 -23.19
N PRO A 139 23.32 6.79 -24.22
CA PRO A 139 23.80 6.74 -25.60
C PRO A 139 25.22 7.30 -25.77
N THR A 140 25.53 8.42 -25.12
CA THR A 140 26.82 9.13 -25.21
C THR A 140 27.68 9.06 -23.94
N GLU A 141 27.11 8.70 -22.79
CA GLU A 141 27.83 8.64 -21.51
C GLU A 141 27.94 7.20 -21.02
N LYS A 142 29.17 6.72 -20.76
CA LYS A 142 29.42 5.35 -20.30
C LYS A 142 29.94 5.39 -18.86
N HIS A 143 29.11 5.04 -17.89
CA HIS A 143 29.48 4.98 -16.47
C HIS A 143 30.04 3.60 -16.06
N ARG A 144 29.84 2.57 -16.88
CA ARG A 144 30.31 1.20 -16.61
C ARG A 144 31.76 1.00 -17.07
N GLU A 145 32.56 0.39 -16.21
CA GLU A 145 33.94 -0.01 -16.51
C GLU A 145 34.01 -1.01 -17.67
N VAL A 146 35.18 -1.04 -18.33
CA VAL A 146 35.44 -1.91 -19.48
C VAL A 146 35.16 -3.38 -19.10
N ASN A 147 34.41 -4.07 -19.96
CA ASN A 147 34.05 -5.49 -19.84
C ASN A 147 33.23 -5.91 -18.60
N GLN A 148 32.81 -4.98 -17.73
CA GLN A 148 31.93 -5.32 -16.61
C GLN A 148 30.50 -5.61 -17.10
N LYS A 149 29.84 -6.67 -16.61
CA LYS A 149 28.47 -7.02 -17.05
C LYS A 149 27.49 -6.83 -15.89
N GLN A 150 26.28 -6.37 -16.19
CA GLN A 150 25.15 -6.43 -15.27
C GLN A 150 24.29 -7.62 -15.67
N ARG A 151 24.15 -8.58 -14.76
CA ARG A 151 23.38 -9.80 -14.97
C ARG A 151 22.45 -9.98 -13.79
N PHE A 152 21.21 -10.34 -14.09
CA PHE A 152 20.19 -10.57 -13.10
C PHE A 152 19.75 -12.03 -13.12
N THR A 153 19.35 -12.52 -11.95
CA THR A 153 18.74 -13.84 -11.80
C THR A 153 17.25 -13.70 -12.07
N LYS A 154 16.66 -14.58 -12.89
CA LYS A 154 15.21 -14.64 -13.08
C LYS A 154 14.56 -15.20 -11.82
N ARG A 155 13.70 -14.42 -11.18
CA ARG A 155 12.99 -14.69 -9.91
C ARG A 155 11.80 -13.73 -9.78
N PRO A 156 10.89 -13.91 -8.81
CA PRO A 156 9.96 -12.84 -8.40
C PRO A 156 10.70 -11.52 -8.16
N ALA A 157 10.02 -10.38 -8.24
CA ALA A 157 10.60 -9.11 -7.85
C ALA A 157 10.37 -8.86 -6.35
N PRO A 158 11.39 -8.99 -5.47
CA PRO A 158 11.23 -8.71 -4.06
C PRO A 158 10.52 -7.39 -3.78
N VAL A 159 9.46 -7.47 -2.96
CA VAL A 159 8.75 -6.30 -2.45
C VAL A 159 9.58 -5.62 -1.36
N HIS A 160 9.72 -4.31 -1.42
CA HIS A 160 10.36 -3.48 -0.40
C HIS A 160 9.41 -3.19 0.76
N LYS A 161 8.41 -2.35 0.49
CA LYS A 161 7.37 -1.86 1.41
C LYS A 161 6.07 -1.62 0.64
N MET A 162 5.00 -1.33 1.36
CA MET A 162 3.75 -0.87 0.76
C MET A 162 3.93 0.59 0.29
N GLY A 163 3.57 0.88 -0.97
CA GLY A 163 3.64 2.23 -1.53
C GLY A 163 2.32 2.98 -1.30
N HIS A 164 1.24 2.43 -1.86
CA HIS A 164 -0.09 3.03 -1.73
C HIS A 164 -1.20 1.99 -1.91
N PHE A 165 -2.43 2.39 -1.65
CA PHE A 165 -3.62 1.68 -2.09
C PHE A 165 -4.61 2.66 -2.67
N GLY A 166 -5.60 2.14 -3.39
CA GLY A 166 -6.77 2.95 -3.70
C GLY A 166 -8.03 2.17 -3.95
N VAL A 167 -9.12 2.92 -3.94
CA VAL A 167 -10.47 2.41 -3.97
C VAL A 167 -11.33 3.23 -4.93
N CYS A 168 -12.34 2.59 -5.48
CA CYS A 168 -13.51 3.28 -6.01
C CYS A 168 -14.51 3.43 -4.88
N LEU A 169 -15.11 4.61 -4.76
CA LEU A 169 -16.12 4.93 -3.74
C LEU A 169 -17.36 5.59 -4.35
N THR A 170 -18.47 5.62 -3.62
CA THR A 170 -19.77 6.07 -4.17
C THR A 170 -20.06 7.56 -3.98
N ASN A 171 -19.25 8.26 -3.18
CA ASN A 171 -19.41 9.71 -2.95
C ASN A 171 -18.07 10.39 -2.66
N PHE A 172 -17.50 11.05 -3.66
CA PHE A 172 -16.20 11.70 -3.58
C PHE A 172 -16.17 12.81 -2.55
N ASP A 173 -17.12 13.73 -2.57
CA ASP A 173 -17.08 14.94 -1.74
C ASP A 173 -17.14 14.58 -0.26
N LYS A 174 -18.01 13.64 0.13
CA LYS A 174 -18.11 13.17 1.52
C LYS A 174 -16.84 12.47 1.99
N ALA A 175 -16.26 11.60 1.14
CA ALA A 175 -15.00 10.94 1.47
C ALA A 175 -13.87 11.96 1.59
N TYR A 176 -13.74 12.86 0.62
CA TYR A 176 -12.71 13.89 0.58
C TYR A 176 -12.77 14.80 1.80
N GLU A 177 -13.95 15.31 2.16
CA GLU A 177 -14.14 16.11 3.37
C GLU A 177 -13.72 15.33 4.61
N PHE A 178 -14.19 14.08 4.75
CA PHE A 178 -13.86 13.26 5.91
C PHE A 178 -12.34 13.02 6.05
N TYR A 179 -11.68 12.56 4.99
CA TYR A 179 -10.26 12.20 5.06
C TYR A 179 -9.37 13.42 5.27
N THR A 180 -9.67 14.55 4.62
CA THR A 180 -8.90 15.79 4.77
C THR A 180 -9.18 16.53 6.09
N LYS A 181 -10.37 16.38 6.66
CA LYS A 181 -10.70 16.96 7.97
C LYS A 181 -10.06 16.19 9.12
N ASN A 182 -10.07 14.86 9.06
CA ASN A 182 -9.69 14.03 10.20
C ASN A 182 -8.21 13.62 10.21
N PHE A 183 -7.55 13.57 9.05
CA PHE A 183 -6.17 13.11 8.94
C PHE A 183 -5.29 14.15 8.27
N ASN A 184 -3.97 14.05 8.50
CA ASN A 184 -2.97 14.85 7.81
C ASN A 184 -2.74 14.43 6.34
N LEU A 185 -3.81 14.06 5.63
CA LEU A 185 -3.80 13.72 4.21
C LEU A 185 -3.90 15.01 3.38
N TYR A 186 -2.93 15.21 2.50
CA TYR A 186 -2.85 16.36 1.61
C TYR A 186 -3.00 15.91 0.15
N PRO A 187 -3.90 16.53 -0.63
CA PRO A 187 -4.11 16.20 -2.04
C PRO A 187 -2.88 16.63 -2.85
N SER A 188 -2.00 15.68 -3.19
CA SER A 188 -0.87 15.96 -4.09
C SER A 188 -1.33 16.21 -5.52
N GLU A 189 -2.41 15.52 -5.93
CA GLU A 189 -2.99 15.65 -7.26
C GLU A 189 -4.51 15.47 -7.19
N LEU A 190 -5.23 16.31 -7.95
CA LEU A 190 -6.68 16.29 -8.10
C LEU A 190 -7.03 16.22 -9.59
N VAL A 191 -7.85 15.24 -9.95
CA VAL A 191 -8.39 15.10 -11.30
C VAL A 191 -9.81 15.63 -11.29
N HIS A 192 -10.10 16.50 -12.25
CA HIS A 192 -11.40 17.12 -12.44
C HIS A 192 -12.11 16.48 -13.64
N ASP A 193 -13.44 16.48 -13.60
CA ASP A 193 -14.27 16.04 -14.71
C ASP A 193 -13.94 16.91 -15.96
N PRO A 194 -13.69 16.31 -17.13
CA PRO A 194 -13.38 17.04 -18.35
C PRO A 194 -14.47 18.06 -18.73
N GLU A 195 -15.73 17.73 -18.46
CA GLU A 195 -16.91 18.54 -18.81
C GLU A 195 -17.33 19.49 -17.68
N ASN A 196 -16.89 19.21 -16.44
CA ASN A 196 -17.16 20.07 -15.29
C ASN A 196 -15.93 20.21 -14.39
N LYS A 197 -15.17 21.29 -14.62
CA LYS A 197 -13.95 21.59 -13.85
C LYS A 197 -14.17 21.82 -12.36
N ASP A 198 -15.39 22.07 -11.89
CA ASP A 198 -15.66 22.20 -10.46
C ASP A 198 -15.90 20.84 -9.79
N LYS A 199 -16.21 19.81 -10.59
CA LYS A 199 -16.39 18.44 -10.11
C LYS A 199 -15.06 17.71 -10.06
N LYS A 200 -14.61 17.37 -8.85
CA LYS A 200 -13.44 16.51 -8.63
C LYS A 200 -13.88 15.05 -8.74
N VAL A 201 -13.08 14.22 -9.40
CA VAL A 201 -13.42 12.81 -9.67
C VAL A 201 -12.36 11.83 -9.18
N THR A 202 -11.12 12.29 -8.95
CA THR A 202 -10.04 11.49 -8.38
C THR A 202 -9.12 12.36 -7.54
N VAL A 203 -8.61 11.80 -6.44
CA VAL A 203 -7.61 12.44 -5.60
C VAL A 203 -6.51 11.46 -5.25
N PHE A 204 -5.28 11.96 -5.26
CA PHE A 204 -4.10 11.27 -4.74
C PHE A 204 -3.63 12.00 -3.48
N PHE A 205 -3.52 11.29 -2.36
CA PHE A 205 -3.11 11.86 -1.08
C PHE A 205 -1.70 11.46 -0.69
N ARG A 206 -0.85 12.46 -0.43
CA ARG A 206 0.39 12.31 0.35
C ARG A 206 0.16 12.67 1.82
N LEU A 207 1.14 12.35 2.66
CA LEU A 207 1.13 12.76 4.07
C LEU A 207 1.68 14.17 4.23
N ALA A 208 0.99 15.02 4.99
CA ALA A 208 1.46 16.36 5.36
C ALA A 208 2.42 16.28 6.55
N ARG A 209 3.70 15.99 6.27
CA ARG A 209 4.77 15.80 7.28
C ARG A 209 5.73 16.98 7.41
N GLY A 210 5.26 18.19 7.11
CA GLY A 210 6.08 19.40 7.17
C GLY A 210 7.26 19.38 6.20
N LYS A 211 8.49 19.33 6.72
CA LYS A 211 9.74 19.32 5.93
C LYS A 211 10.22 17.92 5.53
N GLU A 212 9.59 16.87 6.06
CA GLU A 212 9.94 15.49 5.72
C GLU A 212 9.57 15.19 4.25
N TYR A 213 10.48 14.55 3.52
CA TYR A 213 10.17 14.06 2.17
C TYR A 213 9.22 12.87 2.27
N VAL A 214 8.13 12.92 1.50
CA VAL A 214 7.08 11.90 1.47
C VAL A 214 6.82 11.45 0.04
N ASP A 215 6.28 10.24 -0.08
CA ASP A 215 5.86 9.69 -1.37
C ASP A 215 4.76 10.56 -2.03
N HIS A 216 4.68 10.54 -3.36
CA HIS A 216 3.68 11.31 -4.12
C HIS A 216 2.26 11.03 -3.61
N HIS A 217 1.97 9.78 -3.27
CA HIS A 217 0.73 9.40 -2.61
C HIS A 217 0.89 8.07 -1.87
N CYS A 218 0.03 7.87 -0.88
CA CYS A 218 -0.13 6.63 -0.11
C CYS A 218 -1.58 6.14 -0.11
N PHE A 219 -2.53 6.99 -0.51
CA PHE A 219 -3.94 6.67 -0.63
C PHE A 219 -4.51 7.45 -1.82
N PHE A 220 -5.27 6.80 -2.68
CA PHE A 220 -6.06 7.50 -3.68
C PHE A 220 -7.48 6.92 -3.75
N PHE A 221 -8.40 7.73 -4.24
CA PHE A 221 -9.71 7.21 -4.62
C PHE A 221 -10.31 7.99 -5.78
N PHE A 222 -11.24 7.33 -6.46
CA PHE A 222 -12.09 7.94 -7.49
C PHE A 222 -13.56 7.60 -7.24
N GLU A 223 -14.46 8.40 -7.80
CA GLU A 223 -15.90 8.16 -7.71
C GLU A 223 -16.37 7.15 -8.76
N GLY A 224 -17.21 6.21 -8.35
CA GLY A 224 -17.88 5.29 -9.26
C GLY A 224 -19.19 4.74 -8.67
N PRO A 225 -19.90 3.89 -9.42
CA PRO A 225 -21.26 3.49 -9.06
C PRO A 225 -21.35 2.53 -7.87
N LYS A 226 -20.23 1.92 -7.46
CA LYS A 226 -20.16 0.99 -6.33
C LYS A 226 -18.76 0.97 -5.73
N PHE A 227 -18.69 0.72 -4.43
CA PHE A 227 -17.43 0.49 -3.75
C PHE A 227 -16.69 -0.74 -4.28
N HIS A 228 -15.38 -0.60 -4.45
CA HIS A 228 -14.45 -1.73 -4.56
C HIS A 228 -13.02 -1.25 -4.31
N VAL A 229 -12.16 -2.15 -3.82
CA VAL A 229 -10.72 -1.92 -3.87
C VAL A 229 -10.26 -1.89 -5.32
N HIS A 230 -9.48 -0.88 -5.68
CA HIS A 230 -8.92 -0.75 -7.02
C HIS A 230 -7.57 -1.49 -7.11
N HIS A 231 -6.64 -1.19 -6.21
CA HIS A 231 -5.41 -1.97 -6.02
C HIS A 231 -4.69 -1.63 -4.71
N SER A 232 -3.78 -2.52 -4.30
CA SER A 232 -2.66 -2.22 -3.41
C SER A 232 -1.36 -2.28 -4.20
N SER A 233 -0.50 -1.30 -3.99
CA SER A 233 0.77 -1.14 -4.70
C SER A 233 1.95 -1.33 -3.74
N PHE A 234 2.99 -1.98 -4.23
CA PHE A 234 4.17 -2.34 -3.47
C PHE A 234 5.42 -1.93 -4.23
N GLU A 235 6.37 -1.33 -3.53
CA GLU A 235 7.61 -0.85 -4.14
C GLU A 235 8.57 -2.02 -4.40
N THR A 236 9.34 -1.93 -5.49
CA THR A 236 10.49 -2.81 -5.74
C THR A 236 11.72 -1.96 -6.07
N HIS A 237 12.87 -2.62 -6.23
CA HIS A 237 14.19 -1.98 -6.23
C HIS A 237 14.44 -1.04 -7.41
N ASP A 238 14.19 -1.50 -8.63
CA ASP A 238 14.38 -0.72 -9.85
C ASP A 238 13.56 -1.29 -11.02
N PHE A 239 13.72 -0.66 -12.19
CA PHE A 239 13.01 -1.06 -13.41
C PHE A 239 13.43 -2.45 -13.92
N ASP A 240 14.70 -2.85 -13.73
CA ASP A 240 15.15 -4.18 -14.17
C ASP A 240 14.50 -5.27 -13.31
N ALA A 241 14.42 -5.06 -11.98
CA ALA A 241 13.68 -5.93 -11.08
C ALA A 241 12.19 -6.00 -11.47
N GLN A 242 11.56 -4.86 -11.78
CA GLN A 242 10.17 -4.81 -12.24
C GLN A 242 9.93 -5.67 -13.49
N VAL A 243 10.76 -5.52 -14.52
CA VAL A 243 10.61 -6.25 -15.79
C VAL A 243 10.84 -7.76 -15.60
N LEU A 244 11.80 -8.13 -14.74
CA LEU A 244 12.03 -9.54 -14.39
C LEU A 244 10.85 -10.14 -13.62
N GLY A 245 10.28 -9.40 -12.66
CA GLY A 245 9.07 -9.80 -11.94
C GLY A 245 7.88 -9.97 -12.88
N HIS A 246 7.71 -9.05 -13.83
CA HIS A 246 6.67 -9.15 -14.86
C HIS A 246 6.79 -10.42 -15.70
N ASP A 247 8.00 -10.72 -16.22
CA ASP A 247 8.24 -11.95 -16.99
C ASP A 247 8.12 -13.22 -16.13
N TRP A 248 8.48 -13.14 -14.85
CA TRP A 248 8.27 -14.21 -13.88
C TRP A 248 6.78 -14.52 -13.70
N LEU A 249 5.96 -13.51 -13.41
CA LEU A 249 4.52 -13.67 -13.21
C LEU A 249 3.82 -14.19 -14.48
N ARG A 250 4.22 -13.72 -15.67
CA ARG A 250 3.75 -14.30 -16.95
C ARG A 250 4.09 -15.78 -17.06
N HIS A 251 5.32 -16.15 -16.72
CA HIS A 251 5.77 -17.54 -16.81
C HIS A 251 5.05 -18.46 -15.81
N GLN A 252 4.67 -17.94 -14.64
CA GLN A 252 3.84 -18.65 -13.65
C GLN A 252 2.35 -18.74 -14.05
N GLY A 253 1.96 -18.11 -15.16
CA GLY A 253 0.59 -18.14 -15.68
C GLY A 253 -0.36 -17.15 -15.01
N HIS A 254 0.15 -16.17 -14.27
CA HIS A 254 -0.69 -15.10 -13.72
C HIS A 254 -1.22 -14.19 -14.83
N LYS A 255 -2.31 -13.48 -14.54
CA LYS A 255 -2.96 -12.60 -15.51
C LYS A 255 -2.42 -11.18 -15.38
N ASN A 256 -1.90 -10.61 -16.46
CA ASN A 256 -1.59 -9.19 -16.50
C ASN A 256 -2.87 -8.38 -16.74
N CYS A 257 -3.04 -7.30 -15.99
CA CYS A 257 -4.11 -6.34 -16.19
C CYS A 257 -3.65 -5.18 -17.07
N TRP A 258 -2.51 -4.54 -16.72
CA TRP A 258 -1.97 -3.40 -17.45
C TRP A 258 -0.50 -3.15 -17.09
N GLY A 259 0.34 -2.85 -18.08
CA GLY A 259 1.76 -2.55 -17.89
C GLY A 259 2.68 -3.61 -18.50
N VAL A 260 3.99 -3.50 -18.34
CA VAL A 260 4.73 -2.46 -17.59
C VAL A 260 4.61 -1.09 -18.25
N GLY A 261 4.41 -0.03 -17.47
CA GLY A 261 4.29 1.35 -17.98
C GLY A 261 4.79 2.40 -16.99
N ARG A 262 4.62 3.68 -17.35
CA ARG A 262 4.87 4.82 -16.49
C ARG A 262 3.64 5.73 -16.47
N HIS A 263 3.16 6.04 -15.27
CA HIS A 263 2.03 6.95 -15.09
C HIS A 263 2.42 8.38 -15.45
N ILE A 264 1.46 9.13 -15.99
CA ILE A 264 1.57 10.58 -16.07
C ILE A 264 1.50 11.17 -14.66
N MET A 265 0.53 10.71 -13.87
CA MET A 265 0.30 11.06 -12.46
C MET A 265 1.40 10.44 -11.57
N GLY A 266 2.07 11.26 -10.77
CA GLY A 266 3.15 10.81 -9.87
C GLY A 266 4.41 10.22 -10.52
N SER A 267 4.45 10.09 -11.86
CA SER A 267 5.58 9.54 -12.64
C SER A 267 6.06 8.14 -12.22
N GLN A 268 5.22 7.37 -11.52
CA GLN A 268 5.55 6.03 -11.05
C GLN A 268 5.60 5.03 -12.22
N ILE A 269 6.56 4.10 -12.17
CA ILE A 269 6.50 2.88 -12.99
C ILE A 269 5.42 1.98 -12.38
N PHE A 270 4.60 1.35 -13.23
CA PHE A 270 3.54 0.45 -12.78
C PHE A 270 3.53 -0.86 -13.56
N ASP A 271 2.96 -1.89 -12.93
CA ASP A 271 2.65 -3.18 -13.53
C ASP A 271 1.53 -3.84 -12.71
N TYR A 272 0.36 -3.99 -13.31
CA TYR A 272 -0.86 -4.47 -12.65
C TYR A 272 -1.14 -5.92 -13.01
N TRP A 273 -1.47 -6.71 -11.99
CA TRP A 273 -1.71 -8.16 -12.05
C TRP A 273 -3.03 -8.49 -11.35
#